data_AF-A0AAD5X899-F1
#
_entry.id   AF-A0AAD5X899-F1
#
_cell.length_a   1.000
_cell.length_b   1.000
_cell.length_c   1.000
_cell.angle_alpha   90.00
_cell.angle_beta   90.00
_cell.angle_gamma   90.00
#
_symmetry.space_group_name_H-M   'P 1'
#
loop_
_entity.id
_entity.type
_entity.pdbx_description
1 polymer ?
#
loop_
_entity_poly.entity_id
_entity_poly.type
_entity_poly.pdbx_seq_one_letter_code
_entity_poly.pdbx_strand_id
1 'polypeptide(L)'
;MEGSNSIVCPLGSGIKTLSCLSQLCPEYDTFCDYGIVPSILAAAFGTKPLTLVVYYQDSGRVTFPVGRWGFRWIYLPLFKGVAVLRGPTRSPFRLLIILVANISMDQNLRTTAQDCLRTNGILSEDIKNVEMVILRGVGDLIPANIISWAQHNDSVRQKVPFFSSGFLLAVSLAFTGMIVGATIQMGKKVERWIVIGGCGFVGRTIVEMLLQRGEKHVAVFDLRQSFEDARIEFFTGNLLSAEDLERALAGRTVVIHTASPPHGLKPQVYVDVNVAGTRNVLAACLAQGVAKLVFTSSAGVVFNGQPLRDADETLPYCHPHMDKYNETKMEAEMLVLAANSPRLKTVAIRPTGIFGPRDSQGLPEMIAVAKTGSRLFQLGDNVNLMDYTYVGNVADAHILAAEKLDESENVAGEAFFITNDAPVFFWDFIQMVYDEYGAKDGLKYVLPTSLSFFLAWIVECFVILLSPIKAIHPKFTLYRMRFMTSDKYHNIEKAKKILGYKPKVALGEGIRLSVKWFKDEEIRKKLSAAQAETKKTL
;
A
#
# COMPACT_ATOMS: atom_id res chain seq x y z
N MET A 1 49.62 21.30 -8.69
CA MET A 1 48.59 20.94 -9.69
C MET A 1 47.25 21.35 -9.08
N GLU A 2 46.97 22.64 -8.91
CA GLU A 2 46.54 23.59 -9.95
C GLU A 2 45.46 23.03 -10.87
N GLY A 3 44.26 23.62 -10.78
CA GLY A 3 43.09 23.25 -11.57
C GLY A 3 41.79 23.90 -11.09
N SER A 4 41.83 25.19 -10.76
CA SER A 4 40.63 26.01 -10.62
C SER A 4 40.00 26.22 -11.99
N ASN A 5 38.92 25.51 -12.33
CA ASN A 5 38.12 25.83 -13.51
C ASN A 5 37.08 26.90 -13.15
N SER A 6 37.52 28.15 -13.12
CA SER A 6 36.66 29.32 -13.26
C SER A 6 36.43 29.57 -14.76
N ILE A 7 35.20 29.37 -15.25
CA ILE A 7 34.81 29.77 -16.60
C ILE A 7 34.19 31.17 -16.51
N VAL A 8 34.88 32.15 -17.08
CA VAL A 8 34.38 33.51 -17.29
C VAL A 8 33.94 33.60 -18.75
N CYS A 9 32.64 33.77 -19.00
CA CYS A 9 32.13 34.14 -20.33
C CYS A 9 31.99 35.67 -20.41
N PRO A 10 32.60 36.33 -21.42
CA PRO A 10 32.39 37.76 -21.64
C PRO A 10 31.02 37.99 -22.29
N LEU A 11 30.23 38.89 -21.71
CA LEU A 11 28.98 39.38 -22.29
C LEU A 11 29.29 40.31 -23.47
N GLY A 12 29.12 39.79 -24.68
CA GLY A 12 29.06 40.57 -25.91
C GLY A 12 27.81 40.23 -26.70
N SER A 13 26.84 41.14 -26.67
CA SER A 13 25.73 41.33 -27.63
C SER A 13 25.03 40.11 -28.24
N GLY A 14 23.75 39.95 -27.92
CA GLY A 14 22.75 39.41 -28.86
C GLY A 14 22.35 37.95 -28.67
N ILE A 15 21.07 37.78 -28.32
CA ILE A 15 20.16 36.66 -28.63
C ILE A 15 20.85 35.45 -29.27
N LYS A 16 21.32 34.49 -28.45
CA LYS A 16 21.60 33.08 -28.80
C LYS A 16 22.09 32.34 -27.55
N THR A 17 21.17 31.86 -26.71
CA THR A 17 21.50 30.91 -25.62
C THR A 17 20.25 30.15 -25.17
N LEU A 18 19.67 29.38 -26.09
CA LEU A 18 18.62 28.40 -25.77
C LEU A 18 19.00 26.98 -26.23
N SER A 19 20.21 26.76 -26.75
CA SER A 19 20.66 25.45 -27.24
C SER A 19 21.88 24.87 -26.52
N CYS A 20 22.32 25.43 -25.39
CA CYS A 20 23.51 24.93 -24.67
C CYS A 20 23.21 24.41 -23.25
N LEU A 21 21.98 24.57 -22.74
CA LEU A 21 21.58 24.07 -21.41
C LEU A 21 20.85 22.71 -21.44
N SER A 22 20.38 22.25 -22.61
CA SER A 22 19.71 20.94 -22.73
C SER A 22 20.68 19.74 -22.81
N GLN A 23 21.99 19.96 -22.87
CA GLN A 23 22.99 18.89 -22.97
C GLN A 23 23.65 18.51 -21.64
N LEU A 24 23.35 19.20 -20.53
CA LEU A 24 24.06 19.00 -19.25
C LEU A 24 23.20 18.45 -18.09
N CYS A 25 21.86 18.46 -18.18
CA CYS A 25 20.97 17.84 -17.20
C CYS A 25 19.65 17.38 -17.86
N PRO A 26 19.35 16.06 -17.94
CA PRO A 26 18.09 15.55 -18.49
C PRO A 26 16.84 15.83 -17.61
N GLU A 27 17.03 16.39 -16.41
CA GLU A 27 15.96 16.68 -15.45
C GLU A 27 15.43 18.13 -15.52
N TYR A 28 15.89 18.91 -16.50
CA TYR A 28 15.46 20.31 -16.64
C TYR A 28 14.10 20.47 -17.36
N ASP A 29 13.65 19.45 -18.10
CA ASP A 29 12.35 19.49 -18.79
C ASP A 29 11.16 19.32 -17.83
N THR A 30 11.36 18.86 -16.60
CA THR A 30 10.28 18.66 -15.62
C THR A 30 9.80 19.96 -14.95
N PHE A 31 10.52 21.07 -15.12
CA PHE A 31 10.16 22.36 -14.53
C PHE A 31 9.39 23.29 -15.49
N CYS A 32 9.24 22.93 -16.76
CA CYS A 32 8.61 23.79 -17.77
C CYS A 32 7.08 23.60 -17.93
N ASP A 33 6.46 22.61 -17.29
CA ASP A 33 5.00 22.38 -17.40
C ASP A 33 4.15 23.15 -16.38
N TYR A 34 4.76 23.82 -15.41
CA TYR A 34 4.08 24.82 -14.58
C TYR A 34 4.42 26.21 -15.13
N GLY A 35 3.63 26.68 -16.11
CA GLY A 35 3.78 27.97 -16.80
C GLY A 35 3.66 29.24 -15.92
N ILE A 36 4.43 29.33 -14.83
CA ILE A 36 4.40 30.39 -13.82
C ILE A 36 5.80 31.03 -13.63
N VAL A 37 6.77 30.74 -14.50
CA VAL A 37 8.15 31.22 -14.32
C VAL A 37 8.63 32.27 -15.34
N PRO A 38 8.12 32.38 -16.59
CA PRO A 38 8.64 33.42 -17.50
C PRO A 38 8.13 34.85 -17.22
N SER A 39 6.96 35.01 -16.59
CA SER A 39 6.33 36.33 -16.43
C SER A 39 6.76 37.09 -15.16
N ILE A 40 7.23 36.38 -14.13
CA ILE A 40 7.63 36.98 -12.85
C ILE A 40 9.12 37.37 -12.85
N LEU A 41 9.95 36.67 -13.63
CA LEU A 41 11.40 36.94 -13.68
C LEU A 41 11.78 38.10 -14.61
N ALA A 42 10.94 38.49 -15.56
CA ALA A 42 11.21 39.63 -16.45
C ALA A 42 10.94 41.01 -15.79
N ALA A 43 10.09 41.06 -14.76
CA ALA A 43 9.70 42.32 -14.11
C ALA A 43 10.53 42.67 -12.86
N ALA A 44 11.24 41.72 -12.26
CA ALA A 44 11.84 41.89 -10.93
C ALA A 44 13.36 42.09 -10.91
N PHE A 45 14.09 41.78 -12.00
CA PHE A 45 15.55 41.76 -11.96
C PHE A 45 16.16 42.54 -13.13
N GLY A 46 16.38 43.84 -12.91
CA GLY A 46 17.41 44.57 -13.63
C GLY A 46 18.79 43.96 -13.35
N THR A 47 19.40 43.42 -14.39
CA THR A 47 20.86 43.19 -14.58
C THR A 47 21.72 43.01 -13.32
N LYS A 48 21.53 41.93 -12.55
CA LYS A 48 22.56 41.44 -11.60
C LYS A 48 22.63 39.92 -11.56
N PRO A 49 23.84 39.32 -11.52
CA PRO A 49 24.01 37.87 -11.53
C PRO A 49 23.65 37.26 -10.17
N LEU A 50 22.94 36.14 -10.19
CA LEU A 50 22.65 35.29 -9.03
C LEU A 50 23.60 34.08 -9.04
N THR A 51 24.29 33.85 -7.93
CA THR A 51 25.10 32.65 -7.70
C THR A 51 24.31 31.68 -6.82
N LEU A 52 24.03 30.48 -7.33
CA LEU A 52 23.36 29.40 -6.60
C LEU A 52 24.44 28.44 -6.05
N VAL A 53 24.43 28.17 -4.74
CA VAL A 53 25.31 27.18 -4.10
C VAL A 53 24.44 26.18 -3.33
N VAL A 54 24.61 24.89 -3.59
CA VAL A 54 23.89 23.78 -2.92
C VAL A 54 24.89 22.95 -2.13
N TYR A 55 24.59 22.65 -0.86
CA TYR A 55 25.37 21.74 -0.02
C TYR A 55 24.53 20.51 0.37
N TYR A 56 25.20 19.34 0.41
CA TYR A 56 24.64 18.06 0.85
C TYR A 56 25.40 17.59 2.10
N GLN A 57 24.72 17.09 3.13
CA GLN A 57 25.40 16.41 4.24
C GLN A 57 24.61 15.25 4.83
N ASP A 58 25.35 14.17 5.04
CA ASP A 58 24.96 12.83 5.47
C ASP A 58 24.72 12.71 6.99
N SER A 59 23.95 11.71 7.37
CA SER A 59 23.16 11.59 8.62
C SER A 59 23.92 11.27 9.92
N GLY A 60 23.40 11.76 11.06
CA GLY A 60 23.75 11.32 12.42
C GLY A 60 22.72 11.79 13.47
N ARG A 61 22.02 10.85 14.13
CA ARG A 61 20.95 11.14 15.12
C ARG A 61 21.50 11.46 16.51
N VAL A 62 20.89 12.43 17.21
CA VAL A 62 20.98 12.64 18.66
C VAL A 62 19.59 13.01 19.21
N THR A 63 19.15 12.38 20.30
CA THR A 63 17.87 12.66 21.00
C THR A 63 18.10 13.40 22.33
N PHE A 64 17.31 14.46 22.59
CA PHE A 64 17.16 15.09 23.92
C PHE A 64 15.72 15.59 24.16
N PRO A 65 15.28 15.74 25.43
CA PRO A 65 13.88 15.97 25.80
C PRO A 65 13.58 17.48 25.93
N VAL A 66 12.50 17.98 25.32
CA VAL A 66 12.07 19.39 25.52
C VAL A 66 10.55 19.52 25.54
N GLY A 67 10.07 20.32 26.49
CA GLY A 67 8.67 20.44 26.91
C GLY A 67 7.79 21.46 26.17
N ARG A 68 6.48 21.27 26.39
CA ARG A 68 5.27 22.14 26.32
C ARG A 68 5.21 23.47 25.51
N TRP A 69 6.02 23.70 24.50
CA TRP A 69 5.81 24.80 23.52
C TRP A 69 5.96 24.29 22.08
N GLY A 70 4.97 24.55 21.23
CA GLY A 70 5.01 24.17 19.81
C GLY A 70 5.45 25.35 18.95
N PHE A 71 6.59 25.23 18.27
CA PHE A 71 7.11 26.22 17.31
C PHE A 71 6.92 25.70 15.89
N ARG A 72 6.60 26.59 14.94
CA ARG A 72 6.52 26.25 13.50
C ARG A 72 7.24 27.32 12.69
N TRP A 73 8.18 26.90 11.83
CA TRP A 73 8.93 27.78 10.92
C TRP A 73 8.47 27.52 9.49
N ILE A 74 8.28 28.59 8.71
CA ILE A 74 7.94 28.51 7.28
C ILE A 74 8.86 29.48 6.54
N TYR A 75 9.51 28.99 5.49
CA TYR A 75 10.41 29.77 4.65
C TYR A 75 9.61 30.41 3.51
N LEU A 76 9.66 31.73 3.38
CA LEU A 76 8.99 32.48 2.30
C LEU A 76 10.05 33.14 1.43
N PRO A 77 9.97 33.10 0.08
CA PRO A 77 11.04 33.58 -0.80
C PRO A 77 11.45 35.05 -0.60
N LEU A 78 10.56 35.88 -0.06
CA LEU A 78 10.79 37.30 0.23
C LEU A 78 11.40 37.58 1.62
N PHE A 79 11.50 36.57 2.51
CA PHE A 79 11.89 36.73 3.91
C PHE A 79 12.88 35.64 4.32
N LYS A 80 13.96 36.01 5.03
CA LYS A 80 14.94 35.03 5.52
C LYS A 80 14.40 34.09 6.62
N GLY A 81 13.17 34.32 7.11
CA GLY A 81 12.47 33.39 8.01
C GLY A 81 11.19 33.98 8.60
N VAL A 82 10.21 33.11 8.91
CA VAL A 82 8.98 33.43 9.63
C VAL A 82 8.85 32.54 10.86
N ALA A 83 8.77 33.14 12.04
CA ALA A 83 8.51 32.46 13.30
C ALA A 83 7.05 32.62 13.70
N VAL A 84 6.33 31.51 13.92
CA VAL A 84 4.95 31.50 14.41
C VAL A 84 4.93 30.97 15.84
N LEU A 85 4.54 31.82 16.79
CA LEU A 85 4.42 31.47 18.20
C LEU A 85 2.96 31.22 18.56
N ARG A 86 2.67 30.03 19.12
CA ARG A 86 1.33 29.67 19.62
C ARG A 86 1.34 29.71 21.15
N GLY A 87 0.61 30.66 21.74
CA GLY A 87 0.49 30.81 23.19
C GLY A 87 -0.43 29.76 23.85
N PRO A 88 -0.36 29.58 25.19
CA PRO A 88 -1.20 28.62 25.91
C PRO A 88 -2.67 29.04 25.90
N THR A 89 -3.55 28.05 25.81
CA THR A 89 -5.00 28.18 25.71
C THR A 89 -5.62 28.79 26.98
N ARG A 90 -6.07 30.06 26.91
CA ARG A 90 -7.27 30.61 27.59
C ARG A 90 -7.51 32.07 27.14
N SER A 91 -8.52 32.26 26.27
CA SER A 91 -9.00 33.53 25.63
C SER A 91 -8.15 34.11 24.47
N PRO A 92 -8.77 34.92 23.58
CA PRO A 92 -8.82 34.70 22.14
C PRO A 92 -7.44 34.56 21.48
N PHE A 93 -7.34 33.60 20.56
CA PHE A 93 -6.15 33.26 19.77
C PHE A 93 -5.37 34.51 19.32
N ARG A 94 -4.26 34.81 20.01
CA ARG A 94 -3.28 35.81 19.56
C ARG A 94 -2.16 35.09 18.83
N LEU A 95 -2.02 35.40 17.55
CA LEU A 95 -0.93 34.92 16.71
C LEU A 95 0.10 36.04 16.56
N LEU A 96 1.31 35.83 17.04
CA LEU A 96 2.43 36.76 16.86
C LEU A 96 3.31 36.25 15.72
N ILE A 97 3.44 37.06 14.67
CA ILE A 97 4.25 36.76 13.49
C ILE A 97 5.40 37.77 13.43
N ILE A 98 6.63 37.28 13.53
CA ILE A 98 7.85 38.11 13.42
C ILE A 98 8.42 37.92 12.02
N LEU A 99 8.52 39.01 11.26
CA LEU A 99 9.07 39.05 9.90
C LEU A 99 10.38 39.84 9.89
N VAL A 100 11.43 39.26 9.34
CA VAL A 100 12.73 39.95 9.17
C VAL A 100 12.96 40.19 7.68
N ALA A 101 13.03 41.47 7.29
CA ALA A 101 13.22 41.90 5.91
C ALA A 101 14.48 42.76 5.79
N ASN A 102 15.29 42.53 4.74
CA ASN A 102 16.60 43.16 4.59
C ASN A 102 16.61 44.44 3.74
N ILE A 103 15.45 45.05 3.44
CA ILE A 103 15.41 46.18 2.50
C ILE A 103 14.42 47.24 3.00
N SER A 104 14.87 48.50 2.92
CA SER A 104 14.06 49.70 3.05
C SER A 104 13.13 49.83 1.85
N MET A 105 11.93 49.23 1.93
CA MET A 105 10.81 49.51 1.02
C MET A 105 9.46 49.39 1.75
N ASP A 106 8.45 50.01 1.15
CA ASP A 106 7.33 50.75 1.76
C ASP A 106 6.20 49.92 2.42
N GLN A 107 5.18 50.60 2.96
CA GLN A 107 3.99 50.09 3.70
C GLN A 107 3.23 48.88 3.08
N ASN A 108 3.47 48.54 1.81
CA ASN A 108 2.85 47.40 1.11
C ASN A 108 3.24 46.01 1.63
N LEU A 109 4.33 45.90 2.41
CA LEU A 109 4.87 44.64 2.91
C LEU A 109 3.91 43.88 3.87
N ARG A 110 3.11 44.61 4.65
CA ARG A 110 2.16 44.00 5.60
C ARG A 110 1.04 43.29 4.87
N THR A 111 0.51 43.90 3.83
CA THR A 111 -0.55 43.35 2.98
C THR A 111 -0.02 42.14 2.20
N THR A 112 1.15 42.26 1.56
CA THR A 112 1.77 41.14 0.84
C THR A 112 2.07 39.96 1.74
N ALA A 113 2.55 40.19 2.97
CA ALA A 113 2.80 39.11 3.92
C ALA A 113 1.49 38.45 4.38
N GLN A 114 0.44 39.23 4.64
CA GLN A 114 -0.88 38.70 5.01
C GLN A 114 -1.51 37.88 3.88
N ASP A 115 -1.42 38.35 2.64
CA ASP A 115 -1.93 37.62 1.47
C ASP A 115 -1.15 36.32 1.28
N CYS A 116 0.18 36.36 1.34
CA CYS A 116 1.01 35.16 1.22
C CYS A 116 0.69 34.13 2.32
N LEU A 117 0.45 34.57 3.55
CA LEU A 117 0.06 33.69 4.66
C LEU A 117 -1.35 33.12 4.51
N ARG A 118 -2.28 33.86 3.87
CA ARG A 118 -3.62 33.35 3.52
C ARG A 118 -3.56 32.33 2.40
N THR A 119 -2.82 32.61 1.32
CA THR A 119 -2.66 31.69 0.18
C THR A 119 -2.02 30.37 0.61
N ASN A 120 -1.14 30.39 1.61
CA ASN A 120 -0.52 29.20 2.18
C ASN A 120 -1.34 28.56 3.34
N GLY A 121 -2.57 29.00 3.59
CA GLY A 121 -3.49 28.40 4.56
C GLY A 121 -3.10 28.58 6.04
N ILE A 122 -2.23 29.55 6.36
CA ILE A 122 -1.72 29.80 7.72
C ILE A 122 -2.65 30.76 8.48
N LEU A 123 -3.31 31.67 7.77
CA LEU A 123 -4.35 32.55 8.30
C LEU A 123 -5.73 32.01 7.92
N SER A 124 -6.50 31.52 8.90
CA SER A 124 -7.93 31.19 8.75
C SER A 124 -8.82 32.34 9.23
N GLU A 125 -10.09 32.38 8.79
CA GLU A 125 -11.07 33.39 9.21
C GLU A 125 -11.32 33.42 10.73
N ASP A 126 -10.98 32.35 11.45
CA ASP A 126 -11.13 32.23 12.91
C ASP A 126 -10.07 33.00 13.73
N ILE A 127 -9.02 33.55 13.09
CA ILE A 127 -7.93 34.25 13.78
C ILE A 127 -8.26 35.75 13.87
N LYS A 128 -8.92 36.13 14.97
CA LYS A 128 -9.43 37.50 15.15
C LYS A 128 -8.38 38.57 15.46
N ASN A 129 -7.16 38.19 15.90
CA ASN A 129 -6.10 39.14 16.29
C ASN A 129 -4.71 38.66 15.86
N VAL A 130 -4.14 39.29 14.84
CA VAL A 130 -2.78 39.03 14.34
C VAL A 130 -1.91 40.26 14.59
N GLU A 131 -0.91 40.11 15.46
CA GLU A 131 0.13 41.12 15.66
C GLU A 131 1.36 40.76 14.82
N MET A 132 1.81 41.72 14.02
CA MET A 132 2.92 41.52 13.09
C MET A 132 4.03 42.52 13.45
N VAL A 133 5.21 41.99 13.80
CA VAL A 133 6.38 42.80 14.16
C VAL A 133 7.42 42.62 13.06
N ILE A 134 7.73 43.71 12.36
CA ILE A 134 8.72 43.73 11.28
C ILE A 134 10.02 44.30 11.83
N LEU A 135 11.08 43.50 11.86
CA LEU A 135 12.42 43.95 12.26
C LEU A 135 13.19 44.36 11.00
N ARG A 136 13.57 45.65 10.91
CA ARG A 136 14.33 46.24 9.80
C ARG A 136 15.80 46.42 10.20
N GLY A 137 16.72 46.18 9.27
CA GLY A 137 18.11 46.66 9.36
C GLY A 137 19.14 45.75 10.07
N VAL A 138 18.95 44.43 10.08
CA VAL A 138 19.89 43.49 10.75
C VAL A 138 21.03 43.06 9.80
N GLY A 139 21.43 43.93 8.87
CA GLY A 139 22.30 43.60 7.74
C GLY A 139 23.68 43.07 8.14
N ASP A 140 24.27 43.55 9.24
CA ASP A 140 25.69 43.34 9.53
C ASP A 140 26.04 43.06 11.01
N LEU A 141 25.08 42.68 11.86
CA LEU A 141 25.35 42.43 13.28
C LEU A 141 25.73 40.97 13.56
N ILE A 142 27.01 40.76 13.89
CA ILE A 142 27.54 39.51 14.47
C ILE A 142 26.69 39.11 15.71
N PRO A 143 26.35 37.81 15.90
CA PRO A 143 25.38 37.32 16.88
C PRO A 143 25.57 37.78 18.34
N ALA A 144 26.77 38.24 18.73
CA ALA A 144 27.03 38.77 20.06
C ALA A 144 26.30 40.10 20.37
N ASN A 145 25.95 40.90 19.36
CA ASN A 145 25.49 42.28 19.56
C ASN A 145 23.98 42.49 19.40
N ILE A 146 23.23 41.47 18.94
CA ILE A 146 21.77 41.54 18.77
C ILE A 146 21.04 41.63 20.13
N ILE A 147 21.56 40.96 21.15
CA ILE A 147 21.01 40.99 22.51
C ILE A 147 21.13 42.41 23.10
N SER A 148 22.30 43.03 22.94
CA SER A 148 22.55 44.41 23.38
C SER A 148 21.67 45.40 22.61
N TRP A 149 21.55 45.25 21.29
CA TRP A 149 20.70 46.10 20.45
C TRP A 149 19.21 46.00 20.83
N ALA A 150 18.69 44.80 21.03
CA ALA A 150 17.28 44.58 21.39
C ALA A 150 16.93 45.12 22.79
N GLN A 151 17.90 45.11 23.72
CA GLN A 151 17.74 45.70 25.05
C GLN A 151 17.73 47.23 25.05
N HIS A 152 18.37 47.87 24.06
CA HIS A 152 18.50 49.33 23.95
C HIS A 152 17.52 49.98 22.95
N ASN A 153 16.66 49.20 22.29
CA ASN A 153 15.70 49.73 21.32
C ASN A 153 14.29 49.83 21.93
N ASP A 154 13.88 51.05 22.31
CA ASP A 154 12.64 51.33 23.06
C ASP A 154 11.36 50.86 22.34
N SER A 155 11.38 50.85 21.00
CA SER A 155 10.26 50.37 20.18
C SER A 155 9.97 48.87 20.35
N VAL A 156 10.98 48.08 20.71
CA VAL A 156 10.90 46.63 20.94
C VAL A 156 10.50 46.35 22.39
N ARG A 157 11.06 47.10 23.35
CA ARG A 157 10.73 46.99 24.78
C ARG A 157 9.27 47.29 25.09
N GLN A 158 8.68 48.30 24.45
CA GLN A 158 7.28 48.67 24.69
C GLN A 158 6.27 47.62 24.19
N LYS A 159 6.65 46.79 23.22
CA LYS A 159 5.74 45.80 22.60
C LYS A 159 5.85 44.41 23.21
N VAL A 160 6.95 44.07 23.89
CA VAL A 160 7.18 42.73 24.47
C VAL A 160 7.82 42.84 25.86
N PRO A 161 7.02 42.95 26.94
CA PRO A 161 7.51 43.31 28.27
C PRO A 161 8.17 42.18 29.07
N PHE A 162 8.28 40.94 28.54
CA PHE A 162 8.83 39.79 29.26
C PHE A 162 10.02 39.16 28.50
N PHE A 163 11.20 39.76 28.66
CA PHE A 163 12.47 39.12 28.31
C PHE A 163 13.02 38.40 29.54
N SER A 164 12.73 37.10 29.70
CA SER A 164 13.49 36.27 30.63
C SER A 164 14.75 35.74 29.95
N SER A 165 15.84 35.60 30.72
CA SER A 165 17.16 35.17 30.27
C SER A 165 17.16 33.84 29.47
N GLY A 166 16.18 32.97 29.68
CA GLY A 166 16.02 31.72 28.92
C GLY A 166 15.58 31.90 27.45
N PHE A 167 14.84 32.97 27.13
CA PHE A 167 14.39 33.24 25.75
C PHE A 167 15.53 33.76 24.86
N LEU A 168 16.43 34.56 25.44
CA LEU A 168 17.58 35.14 24.73
C LEU A 168 18.66 34.09 24.42
N LEU A 169 18.81 33.08 25.29
CA LEU A 169 19.71 31.95 25.04
C LEU A 169 19.22 31.09 23.86
N ALA A 170 17.90 30.88 23.73
CA ALA A 170 17.31 30.13 22.63
C ALA A 170 17.47 30.82 21.27
N VAL A 171 17.37 32.16 21.24
CA VAL A 171 17.61 32.95 20.03
C VAL A 171 19.11 32.99 19.67
N SER A 172 20.00 33.04 20.67
CA SER A 172 21.45 33.02 20.45
C SER A 172 21.95 31.65 19.94
N LEU A 173 21.43 30.55 20.51
CA LEU A 173 21.72 29.17 20.06
C LEU A 173 21.17 28.88 18.66
N ALA A 174 20.08 29.51 18.25
CA ALA A 174 19.53 29.40 16.89
C ALA A 174 20.41 30.10 15.83
N PHE A 175 21.21 31.09 16.21
CA PHE A 175 22.07 31.85 15.28
C PHE A 175 23.50 31.31 15.14
N THR A 176 23.99 30.46 16.05
CA THR A 176 25.39 29.96 16.05
C THR A 176 25.61 28.57 15.43
N GLY A 177 24.62 27.99 14.74
CA GLY A 177 24.86 26.80 13.91
C GLY A 177 24.42 25.48 14.52
N MET A 178 23.22 25.44 15.11
CA MET A 178 22.44 24.21 15.20
C MET A 178 21.23 24.33 14.27
N ILE A 179 21.44 23.99 12.99
CA ILE A 179 20.34 23.55 12.13
C ILE A 179 19.87 22.21 12.70
N VAL A 180 19.04 22.26 13.74
CA VAL A 180 18.20 21.12 14.09
C VAL A 180 17.19 21.07 12.95
N GLY A 181 17.46 20.21 11.97
CA GLY A 181 16.55 19.90 10.89
C GLY A 181 15.22 19.45 11.49
N ALA A 182 14.29 20.40 11.65
CA ALA A 182 12.90 20.10 11.89
C ALA A 182 12.37 19.53 10.57
N THR A 183 12.58 18.23 10.36
CA THR A 183 11.88 17.46 9.34
C THR A 183 10.40 17.75 9.55
N ILE A 184 9.79 18.46 8.60
CA ILE A 184 8.33 18.56 8.53
C ILE A 184 7.88 17.12 8.30
N GLN A 185 7.50 16.41 9.38
CA GLN A 185 6.68 15.22 9.24
C GLN A 185 5.35 15.72 8.68
N MET A 186 5.23 15.69 7.36
CA MET A 186 3.94 15.66 6.67
C MET A 186 3.15 14.57 7.38
N GLY A 187 2.08 14.94 8.08
CA GLY A 187 1.25 13.97 8.81
C GLY A 187 0.89 12.84 7.85
N LYS A 188 1.08 11.58 8.27
CA LYS A 188 0.77 10.40 7.46
C LYS A 188 -0.65 10.59 6.88
N LYS A 189 -0.78 10.59 5.55
CA LYS A 189 -2.06 10.79 4.87
C LYS A 189 -3.04 9.76 5.44
N VAL A 190 -4.20 10.20 5.92
CA VAL A 190 -5.17 9.30 6.55
C VAL A 190 -5.64 8.29 5.51
N GLU A 191 -5.31 7.02 5.70
CA GLU A 191 -5.70 5.96 4.79
C GLU A 191 -7.17 5.62 5.00
N ARG A 192 -7.91 5.57 3.89
CA ARG A 192 -9.31 5.15 3.82
C ARG A 192 -9.36 3.92 2.94
N TRP A 193 -9.46 2.77 3.60
CA TRP A 193 -9.37 1.45 3.00
C TRP A 193 -10.73 1.01 2.50
N ILE A 194 -10.74 0.33 1.35
CA ILE A 194 -11.86 -0.48 0.93
C ILE A 194 -11.38 -1.82 0.41
N VAL A 195 -12.02 -2.90 0.86
CA VAL A 195 -11.74 -4.26 0.42
C VAL A 195 -12.89 -4.73 -0.48
N ILE A 196 -12.61 -4.88 -1.76
CA ILE A 196 -13.53 -5.43 -2.77
C ILE A 196 -13.47 -6.95 -2.70
N GLY A 197 -14.61 -7.61 -2.52
CA GLY A 197 -14.65 -9.03 -2.16
C GLY A 197 -14.34 -9.27 -0.68
N GLY A 198 -14.58 -8.27 0.18
CA GLY A 198 -14.23 -8.30 1.59
C GLY A 198 -15.01 -9.34 2.41
N CYS A 199 -16.13 -9.88 1.93
CA CYS A 199 -16.81 -11.00 2.57
C CYS A 199 -16.21 -12.37 2.18
N GLY A 200 -15.31 -12.41 1.20
CA GLY A 200 -14.61 -13.61 0.76
C GLY A 200 -13.50 -14.06 1.73
N PHE A 201 -12.90 -15.21 1.45
CA PHE A 201 -11.90 -15.85 2.33
C PHE A 201 -10.68 -14.97 2.64
N VAL A 202 -9.99 -14.47 1.60
CA VAL A 202 -8.83 -13.58 1.75
C VAL A 202 -9.27 -12.19 2.20
N GLY A 203 -10.26 -11.60 1.52
CA GLY A 203 -10.78 -10.27 1.81
C GLY A 203 -11.23 -10.10 3.26
N ARG A 204 -11.93 -11.09 3.82
CA ARG A 204 -12.38 -11.04 5.22
C ARG A 204 -11.22 -11.02 6.20
N THR A 205 -10.19 -11.82 5.93
CA THR A 205 -8.99 -11.84 6.78
C THR A 205 -8.28 -10.50 6.75
N ILE A 206 -8.20 -9.84 5.59
CA ILE A 206 -7.63 -8.49 5.45
C ILE A 206 -8.44 -7.47 6.26
N VAL A 207 -9.78 -7.47 6.14
CA VAL A 207 -10.66 -6.57 6.89
C VAL A 207 -10.47 -6.76 8.39
N GLU A 208 -10.47 -8.00 8.87
CA GLU A 208 -10.26 -8.34 10.29
C GLU A 208 -8.89 -7.84 10.78
N MET A 209 -7.82 -8.00 9.98
CA MET A 209 -6.48 -7.52 10.32
C MET A 209 -6.38 -5.99 10.34
N LEU A 210 -7.00 -5.28 9.40
CA LEU A 210 -7.05 -3.81 9.40
C LEU A 210 -7.73 -3.28 10.67
N LEU A 211 -8.86 -3.89 11.06
CA LEU A 211 -9.56 -3.53 12.30
C LEU A 211 -8.75 -3.84 13.54
N GLN A 212 -8.04 -4.98 13.57
CA GLN A 212 -7.14 -5.35 14.67
C GLN A 212 -5.95 -4.38 14.80
N ARG A 213 -5.44 -3.86 13.66
CA ARG A 213 -4.40 -2.81 13.64
C ARG A 213 -4.92 -1.46 14.15
N GLY A 214 -6.23 -1.30 14.29
CA GLY A 214 -6.87 -0.09 14.78
C GLY A 214 -7.19 0.94 13.70
N GLU A 215 -7.18 0.53 12.41
CA GLU A 215 -7.59 1.38 11.30
C GLU A 215 -9.03 1.86 11.51
N LYS A 216 -9.25 3.17 11.29
CA LYS A 216 -10.54 3.82 11.60
C LYS A 216 -11.48 3.95 10.41
N HIS A 217 -10.96 3.82 9.19
CA HIS A 217 -11.71 4.03 7.96
C HIS A 217 -11.59 2.79 7.07
N VAL A 218 -12.31 1.74 7.45
CA VAL A 218 -12.33 0.45 6.74
C VAL A 218 -13.71 0.26 6.13
N ALA A 219 -13.75 0.07 4.81
CA ALA A 219 -14.95 -0.25 4.07
C ALA A 219 -14.85 -1.63 3.40
N VAL A 220 -16.01 -2.22 3.13
CA VAL A 220 -16.13 -3.47 2.38
C VAL A 220 -17.08 -3.27 1.22
N PHE A 221 -16.69 -3.74 0.04
CA PHE A 221 -17.57 -3.86 -1.12
C PHE A 221 -17.77 -5.33 -1.45
N ASP A 222 -19.02 -5.80 -1.48
CA ASP A 222 -19.33 -7.18 -1.83
C ASP A 222 -20.77 -7.32 -2.35
N LEU A 223 -21.11 -8.46 -2.97
CA LEU A 223 -22.45 -8.75 -3.45
C LEU A 223 -23.46 -8.92 -2.30
N ARG A 224 -22.98 -9.33 -1.11
CA ARG A 224 -23.80 -9.60 0.07
C ARG A 224 -23.07 -9.21 1.34
N GLN A 225 -23.79 -8.60 2.28
CA GLN A 225 -23.27 -8.27 3.59
C GLN A 225 -23.20 -9.51 4.48
N SER A 226 -22.00 -9.79 4.99
CA SER A 226 -21.75 -10.84 6.00
C SER A 226 -21.09 -10.30 7.27
N PHE A 227 -20.78 -9.01 7.32
CA PHE A 227 -20.22 -8.36 8.50
C PHE A 227 -21.33 -7.68 9.30
N GLU A 228 -21.26 -7.85 10.62
CA GLU A 228 -22.13 -7.18 11.60
C GLU A 228 -21.35 -6.15 12.44
N ASP A 229 -20.07 -5.92 12.13
CA ASP A 229 -19.22 -4.99 12.87
C ASP A 229 -19.50 -3.54 12.46
N ALA A 230 -20.01 -2.74 13.40
CA ALA A 230 -20.36 -1.34 13.18
C ALA A 230 -19.17 -0.43 12.82
N ARG A 231 -17.93 -0.89 12.97
CA ARG A 231 -16.71 -0.17 12.54
C ARG A 231 -16.50 -0.23 11.03
N ILE A 232 -17.19 -1.14 10.33
CA ILE A 232 -17.06 -1.34 8.89
C ILE A 232 -18.15 -0.56 8.17
N GLU A 233 -17.73 0.23 7.18
CA GLU A 233 -18.66 0.82 6.23
C GLU A 233 -18.93 -0.17 5.08
N PHE A 234 -20.17 -0.62 4.94
CA PHE A 234 -20.50 -1.68 3.99
C PHE A 234 -21.18 -1.14 2.72
N PHE A 235 -20.70 -1.58 1.56
CA PHE A 235 -21.27 -1.29 0.25
C PHE A 235 -21.69 -2.59 -0.43
N THR A 236 -23.01 -2.81 -0.51
CA THR A 236 -23.55 -3.85 -1.38
C THR A 236 -23.55 -3.34 -2.82
N GLY A 237 -22.97 -4.11 -3.74
CA GLY A 237 -22.93 -3.74 -5.16
C GLY A 237 -22.33 -4.82 -6.06
N ASN A 238 -22.50 -4.64 -7.37
CA ASN A 238 -21.94 -5.51 -8.39
C ASN A 238 -20.73 -4.85 -9.08
N LEU A 239 -19.63 -5.58 -9.26
CA LEU A 239 -18.45 -5.12 -10.00
C LEU A 239 -18.73 -4.72 -11.45
N LEU A 240 -19.82 -5.23 -12.03
CA LEU A 240 -20.26 -4.86 -13.37
C LEU A 240 -21.06 -3.55 -13.41
N SER A 241 -21.40 -2.98 -12.25
CA SER A 241 -22.11 -1.70 -12.12
C SER A 241 -21.12 -0.58 -11.84
N ALA A 242 -20.98 0.35 -12.79
CA ALA A 242 -20.13 1.53 -12.61
C ALA A 242 -20.62 2.42 -11.45
N GLU A 243 -21.94 2.59 -11.32
CA GLU A 243 -22.56 3.39 -10.25
C GLU A 243 -22.25 2.83 -8.85
N ASP A 244 -22.34 1.50 -8.69
CA ASP A 244 -22.00 0.84 -7.42
C ASP A 244 -20.54 1.08 -7.03
N LEU A 245 -19.63 0.99 -8.00
CA LEU A 245 -18.20 1.21 -7.80
C LEU A 245 -17.89 2.68 -7.51
N GLU A 246 -18.46 3.63 -8.24
CA GLU A 246 -18.26 5.05 -8.01
C GLU A 246 -18.69 5.45 -6.60
N ARG A 247 -19.88 5.01 -6.18
CA ARG A 247 -20.40 5.22 -4.82
C ARG A 247 -19.50 4.64 -3.74
N ALA A 248 -18.99 3.43 -3.95
CA ALA A 248 -18.15 2.74 -2.96
C ALA A 248 -16.74 3.32 -2.86
N LEU A 249 -16.16 3.73 -4.00
CA LEU A 249 -14.79 4.22 -4.09
C LEU A 249 -14.66 5.73 -3.80
N ALA A 250 -15.76 6.47 -3.75
CA ALA A 250 -15.75 7.88 -3.40
C ALA A 250 -15.02 8.15 -2.07
N GLY A 251 -13.99 9.00 -2.12
CA GLY A 251 -13.20 9.39 -0.95
C GLY A 251 -12.31 8.29 -0.36
N ARG A 252 -12.10 7.17 -1.06
CA ARG A 252 -11.14 6.11 -0.67
C ARG A 252 -9.75 6.43 -1.18
N THR A 253 -8.74 5.99 -0.44
CA THR A 253 -7.33 6.19 -0.83
C THR A 253 -6.64 4.88 -1.17
N VAL A 254 -7.11 3.76 -0.60
CA VAL A 254 -6.54 2.43 -0.79
C VAL A 254 -7.65 1.45 -1.13
N VAL A 255 -7.50 0.76 -2.26
CA VAL A 255 -8.37 -0.34 -2.68
C VAL A 255 -7.57 -1.64 -2.62
N ILE A 256 -8.13 -2.65 -1.94
CA ILE A 256 -7.64 -4.02 -2.04
C ILE A 256 -8.70 -4.84 -2.78
N HIS A 257 -8.36 -5.31 -3.98
CA HIS A 257 -9.27 -6.04 -4.86
C HIS A 257 -9.00 -7.55 -4.77
N THR A 258 -9.83 -8.24 -3.99
CA THR A 258 -9.76 -9.69 -3.77
C THR A 258 -10.90 -10.44 -4.42
N ALA A 259 -11.82 -9.75 -5.11
CA ALA A 259 -13.02 -10.39 -5.64
C ALA A 259 -12.68 -11.30 -6.83
N SER A 260 -13.12 -12.55 -6.73
CA SER A 260 -12.97 -13.56 -7.76
C SER A 260 -14.02 -14.66 -7.56
N PRO A 261 -14.58 -15.26 -8.62
CA PRO A 261 -15.52 -16.36 -8.47
C PRO A 261 -14.83 -17.62 -7.94
N PRO A 262 -15.54 -18.50 -7.20
CA PRO A 262 -15.00 -19.79 -6.78
C PRO A 262 -14.68 -20.70 -7.97
N HIS A 263 -13.86 -21.74 -7.78
CA HIS A 263 -13.55 -22.69 -8.85
C HIS A 263 -14.77 -23.55 -9.23
N GLY A 264 -14.82 -24.01 -10.49
CA GLY A 264 -15.87 -24.88 -11.01
C GLY A 264 -17.11 -24.18 -11.58
N LEU A 265 -17.09 -22.86 -11.72
CA LEU A 265 -18.15 -22.11 -12.39
C LEU A 265 -17.95 -22.08 -13.91
N LYS A 266 -18.97 -21.58 -14.63
CA LYS A 266 -18.91 -21.46 -16.08
C LYS A 266 -17.80 -20.48 -16.51
N PRO A 267 -17.08 -20.74 -17.62
CA PRO A 267 -16.03 -19.88 -18.16
C PRO A 267 -16.38 -18.39 -18.20
N GLN A 268 -17.60 -18.04 -18.62
CA GLN A 268 -18.05 -16.66 -18.74
C GLN A 268 -18.02 -15.90 -17.41
N VAL A 269 -18.34 -16.56 -16.29
CA VAL A 269 -18.36 -15.92 -14.97
C VAL A 269 -16.96 -15.43 -14.58
N TYR A 270 -15.91 -16.17 -14.96
CA TYR A 270 -14.53 -15.74 -14.73
C TYR A 270 -14.16 -14.53 -15.60
N VAL A 271 -14.59 -14.51 -16.87
CA VAL A 271 -14.34 -13.37 -17.77
C VAL A 271 -15.04 -12.12 -17.23
N ASP A 272 -16.32 -12.23 -16.89
CA ASP A 272 -17.13 -11.12 -16.40
C ASP A 272 -16.53 -10.54 -15.11
N VAL A 273 -16.24 -11.38 -14.12
CA VAL A 273 -15.81 -10.89 -12.80
C VAL A 273 -14.33 -10.54 -12.78
N ASN A 274 -13.44 -11.43 -13.23
CA ASN A 274 -12.00 -11.19 -13.12
C ASN A 274 -11.52 -10.16 -14.15
N VAL A 275 -12.04 -10.16 -15.39
CA VAL A 275 -11.55 -9.27 -16.45
C VAL A 275 -12.38 -7.98 -16.52
N ALA A 276 -13.67 -8.10 -16.83
CA ALA A 276 -14.53 -6.92 -16.98
C ALA A 276 -14.73 -6.18 -15.64
N GLY A 277 -14.96 -6.91 -14.55
CA GLY A 277 -15.05 -6.35 -13.20
C GLY A 277 -13.78 -5.61 -12.79
N THR A 278 -12.59 -6.17 -13.05
CA THR A 278 -11.32 -5.49 -12.75
C THR A 278 -11.13 -4.23 -13.61
N ARG A 279 -11.51 -4.26 -14.89
CA ARG A 279 -11.48 -3.07 -15.75
C ARG A 279 -12.37 -1.95 -15.18
N ASN A 280 -13.54 -2.29 -14.69
CA ASN A 280 -14.45 -1.32 -14.06
C ASN A 280 -13.88 -0.76 -12.75
N VAL A 281 -13.26 -1.61 -11.91
CA VAL A 281 -12.57 -1.16 -10.69
C VAL A 281 -11.46 -0.17 -11.01
N LEU A 282 -10.65 -0.45 -12.04
CA LEU A 282 -9.58 0.45 -12.48
C LEU A 282 -10.12 1.80 -12.96
N ALA A 283 -11.18 1.78 -13.78
CA ALA A 283 -11.83 3.00 -14.25
C ALA A 283 -12.40 3.84 -13.09
N ALA A 284 -13.09 3.18 -12.14
CA ALA A 284 -13.65 3.85 -10.98
C ALA A 284 -12.57 4.38 -10.02
N CYS A 285 -11.45 3.66 -9.84
CA CYS A 285 -10.29 4.15 -9.09
C CYS A 285 -9.75 5.46 -9.67
N LEU A 286 -9.56 5.51 -10.99
CA LEU A 286 -9.06 6.70 -11.68
C LEU A 286 -10.05 7.87 -11.62
N ALA A 287 -11.35 7.59 -11.76
CA ALA A 287 -12.42 8.59 -11.69
C ALA A 287 -12.56 9.20 -10.29
N GLN A 288 -12.45 8.36 -9.24
CA GLN A 288 -12.60 8.78 -7.84
C GLN A 288 -11.29 9.26 -7.19
N GLY A 289 -10.18 9.26 -7.94
CA GLY A 289 -8.88 9.71 -7.43
C GLY A 289 -8.26 8.81 -6.37
N VAL A 290 -8.55 7.50 -6.42
CA VAL A 290 -7.89 6.49 -5.58
C VAL A 290 -6.40 6.46 -5.91
N ALA A 291 -5.56 6.52 -4.88
CA ALA A 291 -4.11 6.59 -5.06
C ALA A 291 -3.45 5.20 -5.18
N LYS A 292 -4.00 4.18 -4.52
CA LYS A 292 -3.37 2.86 -4.35
C LYS A 292 -4.35 1.71 -4.61
N LEU A 293 -3.93 0.74 -5.42
CA LEU A 293 -4.68 -0.49 -5.69
C LEU A 293 -3.78 -1.72 -5.52
N VAL A 294 -4.15 -2.60 -4.60
CA VAL A 294 -3.54 -3.93 -4.44
C VAL A 294 -4.49 -4.96 -5.01
N PHE A 295 -4.06 -5.72 -6.02
CA PHE A 295 -4.84 -6.78 -6.65
C PHE A 295 -4.39 -8.15 -6.17
N THR A 296 -5.33 -8.99 -5.72
CA THR A 296 -5.05 -10.41 -5.49
C THR A 296 -5.05 -11.13 -6.83
N SER A 297 -3.89 -11.47 -7.35
CA SER A 297 -3.70 -12.35 -8.51
C SER A 297 -3.62 -13.82 -8.06
N SER A 298 -2.89 -14.67 -8.78
CA SER A 298 -2.70 -16.09 -8.50
C SER A 298 -1.32 -16.53 -8.98
N ALA A 299 -0.63 -17.40 -8.22
CA ALA A 299 0.57 -18.04 -8.73
C ALA A 299 0.31 -18.93 -9.97
N GLY A 300 -0.94 -19.28 -10.23
CA GLY A 300 -1.36 -20.03 -11.42
C GLY A 300 -1.18 -19.31 -12.75
N VAL A 301 -0.91 -17.99 -12.77
CA VAL A 301 -0.71 -17.22 -14.02
C VAL A 301 0.55 -17.64 -14.79
N VAL A 302 1.50 -18.32 -14.12
CA VAL A 302 2.72 -18.87 -14.72
C VAL A 302 2.71 -20.41 -14.79
N PHE A 303 1.62 -21.08 -14.41
CA PHE A 303 1.55 -22.54 -14.35
C PHE A 303 0.76 -23.16 -15.51
N ASN A 304 1.47 -23.87 -16.40
CA ASN A 304 0.90 -24.60 -17.54
C ASN A 304 0.86 -26.13 -17.33
N GLY A 305 1.05 -26.60 -16.10
CA GLY A 305 1.09 -28.03 -15.77
C GLY A 305 2.48 -28.65 -15.89
N GLN A 306 3.52 -27.88 -16.22
CA GLN A 306 4.91 -28.30 -16.05
C GLN A 306 5.40 -27.96 -14.63
N PRO A 307 6.39 -28.71 -14.10
CA PRO A 307 6.96 -28.43 -12.78
C PRO A 307 7.51 -27.00 -12.68
N LEU A 308 7.18 -26.30 -11.60
CA LEU A 308 7.74 -25.02 -11.21
C LEU A 308 8.60 -25.24 -9.95
N ARG A 309 9.91 -25.00 -10.11
CA ARG A 309 10.91 -25.20 -9.07
C ARG A 309 11.64 -23.88 -8.85
N ASP A 310 11.52 -23.34 -7.64
CA ASP A 310 12.08 -22.04 -7.26
C ASP A 310 11.72 -20.92 -8.25
N ALA A 311 10.47 -20.95 -8.73
CA ALA A 311 9.98 -20.03 -9.75
C ALA A 311 9.83 -18.59 -9.20
N ASP A 312 10.37 -17.60 -9.89
CA ASP A 312 10.27 -16.18 -9.52
C ASP A 312 9.43 -15.37 -10.53
N GLU A 313 9.25 -14.07 -10.27
CA GLU A 313 8.42 -13.19 -11.12
C GLU A 313 9.01 -12.87 -12.49
N THR A 314 10.22 -13.34 -12.81
CA THR A 314 10.80 -13.22 -14.16
C THR A 314 10.20 -14.20 -15.16
N LEU A 315 9.52 -15.25 -14.67
CA LEU A 315 8.83 -16.18 -15.53
C LEU A 315 7.73 -15.47 -16.34
N PRO A 316 7.66 -15.71 -17.66
CA PRO A 316 6.59 -15.16 -18.47
C PRO A 316 5.25 -15.79 -18.07
N TYR A 317 4.17 -15.08 -18.39
CA TYR A 317 2.84 -15.67 -18.36
C TYR A 317 2.79 -16.92 -19.22
N CYS A 318 2.13 -17.97 -18.71
CA CYS A 318 2.18 -19.27 -19.35
C CYS A 318 1.10 -19.43 -20.43
N HIS A 319 1.44 -20.13 -21.51
CA HIS A 319 0.48 -20.64 -22.49
C HIS A 319 0.84 -22.10 -22.86
N PRO A 320 -0.14 -23.00 -23.07
CA PRO A 320 -1.57 -22.82 -22.79
C PRO A 320 -1.85 -22.72 -21.28
N HIS A 321 -2.98 -22.10 -20.92
CA HIS A 321 -3.42 -22.03 -19.53
C HIS A 321 -4.02 -23.35 -19.07
N MET A 322 -3.83 -23.66 -17.79
CA MET A 322 -4.39 -24.88 -17.18
C MET A 322 -5.93 -24.84 -17.07
N ASP A 323 -6.51 -23.66 -16.88
CA ASP A 323 -7.96 -23.46 -16.82
C ASP A 323 -8.34 -21.98 -17.09
N LYS A 324 -9.65 -21.72 -17.25
CA LYS A 324 -10.16 -20.36 -17.52
C LYS A 324 -9.97 -19.41 -16.34
N TYR A 325 -9.86 -19.93 -15.11
CA TYR A 325 -9.59 -19.09 -13.96
C TYR A 325 -8.17 -18.50 -14.08
N ASN A 326 -7.15 -19.31 -14.34
CA ASN A 326 -5.77 -18.85 -14.48
C ASN A 326 -5.60 -17.87 -15.66
N GLU A 327 -6.24 -18.15 -16.79
CA GLU A 327 -6.28 -17.24 -17.95
C GLU A 327 -6.84 -15.87 -17.57
N THR A 328 -8.03 -15.84 -16.95
CA THR A 328 -8.68 -14.56 -16.60
C THR A 328 -7.99 -13.82 -15.45
N LYS A 329 -7.33 -14.53 -14.52
CA LYS A 329 -6.48 -13.90 -13.49
C LYS A 329 -5.23 -13.28 -14.11
N MET A 330 -4.62 -13.92 -15.10
CA MET A 330 -3.51 -13.37 -15.86
C MET A 330 -3.96 -12.09 -16.60
N GLU A 331 -5.05 -12.16 -17.36
CA GLU A 331 -5.58 -10.98 -18.07
C GLU A 331 -5.86 -9.80 -17.12
N ALA A 332 -6.48 -10.09 -15.97
CA ALA A 332 -6.74 -9.08 -14.94
C ALA A 332 -5.46 -8.49 -14.34
N GLU A 333 -4.45 -9.32 -14.08
CA GLU A 333 -3.15 -8.85 -13.59
C GLU A 333 -2.49 -7.92 -14.61
N MET A 334 -2.45 -8.30 -15.88
CA MET A 334 -1.91 -7.45 -16.94
C MET A 334 -2.63 -6.09 -17.00
N LEU A 335 -3.95 -6.06 -16.88
CA LEU A 335 -4.72 -4.80 -16.84
C LEU A 335 -4.33 -3.94 -15.64
N VAL A 336 -4.17 -4.54 -14.47
CA VAL A 336 -3.81 -3.82 -13.23
C VAL A 336 -2.41 -3.25 -13.31
N LEU A 337 -1.43 -4.05 -13.76
CA LEU A 337 -0.04 -3.59 -13.87
C LEU A 337 0.10 -2.51 -14.96
N ALA A 338 -0.61 -2.65 -16.09
CA ALA A 338 -0.63 -1.64 -17.14
C ALA A 338 -1.29 -0.32 -16.73
N ALA A 339 -2.16 -0.33 -15.72
CA ALA A 339 -2.81 0.87 -15.19
C ALA A 339 -1.94 1.65 -14.18
N ASN A 340 -0.76 1.14 -13.83
CA ASN A 340 0.16 1.80 -12.93
C ASN A 340 0.57 3.18 -13.48
N SER A 341 0.41 4.22 -12.68
CA SER A 341 0.72 5.60 -13.06
C SER A 341 0.94 6.48 -11.81
N PRO A 342 1.44 7.72 -11.96
CA PRO A 342 1.53 8.66 -10.84
C PRO A 342 0.19 8.95 -10.16
N ARG A 343 -0.94 8.76 -10.85
CA ARG A 343 -2.30 8.96 -10.33
C ARG A 343 -2.84 7.75 -9.58
N LEU A 344 -2.46 6.54 -10.01
CA LEU A 344 -2.90 5.27 -9.44
C LEU A 344 -1.72 4.31 -9.41
N LYS A 345 -1.14 4.09 -8.24
CA LYS A 345 -0.10 3.11 -8.04
C LYS A 345 -0.72 1.73 -7.83
N THR A 346 -0.29 0.75 -8.63
CA THR A 346 -0.87 -0.60 -8.58
C THR A 346 0.18 -1.64 -8.19
N VAL A 347 -0.26 -2.76 -7.63
CA VAL A 347 0.60 -3.91 -7.31
C VAL A 347 -0.23 -5.19 -7.34
N ALA A 348 0.36 -6.29 -7.80
CA ALA A 348 -0.29 -7.60 -7.84
C ALA A 348 0.35 -8.58 -6.84
N ILE A 349 -0.48 -9.30 -6.11
CA ILE A 349 -0.07 -10.36 -5.18
C ILE A 349 -0.42 -11.71 -5.78
N ARG A 350 0.56 -12.59 -5.98
CA ARG A 350 0.41 -13.96 -6.52
C ARG A 350 0.53 -14.99 -5.40
N PRO A 351 -0.53 -15.24 -4.61
CA PRO A 351 -0.49 -16.22 -3.55
C PRO A 351 -0.52 -17.66 -4.10
N THR A 352 0.04 -18.60 -3.34
CA THR A 352 0.04 -20.04 -3.67
C THR A 352 -0.64 -20.87 -2.59
N GLY A 353 -1.53 -21.79 -2.97
CA GLY A 353 -2.09 -22.81 -2.07
C GLY A 353 -2.69 -22.24 -0.79
N ILE A 354 -3.55 -21.22 -0.90
CA ILE A 354 -4.07 -20.51 0.28
C ILE A 354 -4.92 -21.45 1.13
N PHE A 355 -4.63 -21.54 2.42
CA PHE A 355 -5.40 -22.31 3.39
C PHE A 355 -5.59 -21.52 4.69
N GLY A 356 -6.61 -21.84 5.48
CA GLY A 356 -6.95 -21.04 6.64
C GLY A 356 -8.37 -21.26 7.19
N PRO A 357 -8.70 -20.62 8.33
CA PRO A 357 -10.08 -20.50 8.81
C PRO A 357 -11.02 -19.93 7.74
N ARG A 358 -12.16 -20.60 7.50
CA ARG A 358 -13.15 -20.28 6.45
C ARG A 358 -12.75 -20.64 5.01
N ASP A 359 -11.68 -21.41 4.82
CA ASP A 359 -11.44 -22.03 3.51
C ASP A 359 -12.69 -22.81 3.06
N SER A 360 -13.15 -22.56 1.85
CA SER A 360 -14.35 -23.16 1.28
C SER A 360 -14.06 -24.21 0.22
N GLN A 361 -12.79 -24.40 -0.16
CA GLN A 361 -12.40 -25.22 -1.30
C GLN A 361 -11.45 -26.36 -0.92
N GLY A 362 -10.35 -26.07 -0.24
CA GLY A 362 -9.29 -27.06 0.01
C GLY A 362 -9.56 -27.90 1.26
N LEU A 363 -9.44 -27.26 2.43
CA LEU A 363 -9.54 -27.90 3.74
C LEU A 363 -10.86 -28.64 3.99
N PRO A 364 -12.04 -28.18 3.53
CA PRO A 364 -13.28 -28.93 3.74
C PRO A 364 -13.25 -30.35 3.16
N GLU A 365 -12.67 -30.54 1.97
CA GLU A 365 -12.55 -31.87 1.36
C GLU A 365 -11.58 -32.75 2.16
N MET A 366 -10.46 -32.19 2.62
CA MET A 366 -9.48 -32.92 3.44
C MET A 366 -10.08 -33.34 4.78
N ILE A 367 -10.78 -32.44 5.47
CA ILE A 367 -11.44 -32.72 6.75
C ILE A 367 -12.56 -33.75 6.59
N ALA A 368 -13.30 -33.72 5.48
CA ALA A 368 -14.30 -34.74 5.20
C ALA A 368 -13.67 -36.14 5.10
N VAL A 369 -12.54 -36.28 4.41
CA VAL A 369 -11.80 -37.54 4.33
C VAL A 369 -11.25 -37.97 5.70
N ALA A 370 -10.67 -37.04 6.46
CA ALA A 370 -10.14 -37.29 7.80
C ALA A 370 -11.21 -37.85 8.77
N LYS A 371 -12.47 -37.40 8.63
CA LYS A 371 -13.61 -37.89 9.42
C LYS A 371 -14.04 -39.30 9.05
N THR A 372 -14.17 -39.58 7.75
CA THR A 372 -14.82 -40.80 7.28
C THR A 372 -13.85 -41.95 7.08
N GLY A 373 -12.53 -41.69 7.11
CA GLY A 373 -11.49 -42.69 6.82
C GLY A 373 -11.58 -43.26 5.40
N SER A 374 -12.41 -42.67 4.53
CA SER A 374 -12.70 -43.20 3.19
C SER A 374 -11.88 -42.43 2.16
N ARG A 375 -11.15 -43.16 1.29
CA ARG A 375 -10.33 -42.65 0.17
C ARG A 375 -8.94 -42.13 0.55
N LEU A 376 -8.20 -42.92 1.32
CA LEU A 376 -6.82 -42.64 1.70
C LEU A 376 -5.82 -43.11 0.62
N PHE A 377 -5.95 -42.56 -0.59
CA PHE A 377 -5.01 -42.81 -1.68
C PHE A 377 -4.02 -41.65 -1.79
N GLN A 378 -2.75 -41.96 -1.60
CA GLN A 378 -1.63 -41.15 -2.03
C GLN A 378 -1.36 -41.41 -3.51
N LEU A 379 -1.14 -40.36 -4.30
CA LEU A 379 -0.74 -40.46 -5.69
C LEU A 379 0.78 -40.29 -5.80
N GLY A 380 1.45 -41.30 -6.33
CA GLY A 380 2.90 -41.34 -6.48
C GLY A 380 3.66 -41.39 -5.15
N ASP A 381 4.97 -41.27 -5.25
CA ASP A 381 5.89 -41.50 -4.12
C ASP A 381 6.10 -40.25 -3.24
N ASN A 382 5.22 -39.24 -3.35
CA ASN A 382 5.26 -38.00 -2.57
C ASN A 382 6.60 -37.23 -2.64
N VAL A 383 7.18 -37.16 -3.84
CA VAL A 383 8.45 -36.45 -4.08
C VAL A 383 8.27 -35.01 -4.54
N ASN A 384 7.03 -34.55 -4.73
CA ASN A 384 6.73 -33.25 -5.32
C ASN A 384 6.54 -32.18 -4.24
N LEU A 385 7.33 -31.11 -4.30
CA LEU A 385 7.24 -29.97 -3.38
C LEU A 385 6.18 -28.97 -3.83
N MET A 386 5.42 -28.45 -2.87
CA MET A 386 4.39 -27.45 -3.12
C MET A 386 4.33 -26.38 -2.02
N ASP A 387 4.06 -25.14 -2.42
CA ASP A 387 3.76 -24.06 -1.48
C ASP A 387 2.30 -24.12 -0.99
N TYR A 388 2.13 -23.99 0.33
CA TYR A 388 0.85 -23.75 0.98
C TYR A 388 0.95 -22.50 1.85
N THR A 389 0.05 -21.54 1.65
CA THR A 389 0.17 -20.24 2.29
C THR A 389 -0.98 -19.98 3.25
N TYR A 390 -0.67 -19.70 4.51
CA TYR A 390 -1.68 -19.35 5.49
C TYR A 390 -2.35 -18.02 5.12
N VAL A 391 -3.68 -17.99 5.14
CA VAL A 391 -4.48 -16.82 4.72
C VAL A 391 -4.12 -15.53 5.46
N GLY A 392 -3.72 -15.63 6.73
CA GLY A 392 -3.24 -14.47 7.51
C GLY A 392 -1.93 -13.89 6.97
N ASN A 393 -1.03 -14.74 6.46
CA ASN A 393 0.21 -14.27 5.83
C ASN A 393 -0.08 -13.63 4.46
N VAL A 394 -1.02 -14.19 3.70
CA VAL A 394 -1.49 -13.56 2.44
C VAL A 394 -2.11 -12.20 2.72
N ALA A 395 -2.97 -12.09 3.73
CA ALA A 395 -3.59 -10.84 4.11
C ALA A 395 -2.56 -9.80 4.59
N ASP A 396 -1.56 -10.22 5.37
CA ASP A 396 -0.43 -9.37 5.78
C ASP A 396 0.32 -8.82 4.56
N ALA A 397 0.61 -9.67 3.57
CA ALA A 397 1.29 -9.25 2.35
C ALA A 397 0.51 -8.18 1.56
N HIS A 398 -0.83 -8.26 1.53
CA HIS A 398 -1.64 -7.23 0.87
C HIS A 398 -1.56 -5.89 1.60
N ILE A 399 -1.59 -5.90 2.93
CA ILE A 399 -1.48 -4.69 3.74
C ILE A 399 -0.07 -4.09 3.59
N LEU A 400 0.99 -4.92 3.67
CA LEU A 400 2.37 -4.49 3.45
C LEU A 400 2.58 -3.89 2.06
N ALA A 401 2.05 -4.52 1.01
CA ALA A 401 2.13 -3.97 -0.34
C ALA A 401 1.46 -2.61 -0.45
N ALA A 402 0.26 -2.43 0.15
CA ALA A 402 -0.43 -1.14 0.17
C ALA A 402 0.37 -0.04 0.90
N GLU A 403 1.08 -0.38 1.98
CA GLU A 403 1.94 0.57 2.71
C GLU A 403 3.16 0.97 1.89
N LYS A 404 3.78 -0.01 1.21
CA LYS A 404 5.03 0.18 0.48
C LYS A 404 4.88 0.87 -0.87
N LEU A 405 3.67 0.94 -1.43
CA LEU A 405 3.38 1.71 -2.65
C LEU A 405 3.77 3.20 -2.55
N ASP A 406 3.82 3.78 -1.34
CA ASP A 406 4.24 5.17 -1.17
C ASP A 406 5.75 5.34 -0.98
N GLU A 407 6.47 4.28 -0.61
CA GLU A 407 7.85 4.34 -0.14
C GLU A 407 8.89 3.97 -1.21
N SER A 408 8.50 3.19 -2.23
CA SER A 408 9.45 2.68 -3.23
C SER A 408 8.83 2.63 -4.63
N GLU A 409 9.57 3.14 -5.62
CA GLU A 409 9.23 2.96 -7.05
C GLU A 409 9.24 1.48 -7.45
N ASN A 410 9.97 0.63 -6.71
CA ASN A 410 10.13 -0.79 -7.02
C ASN A 410 8.93 -1.67 -6.58
N VAL A 411 7.83 -1.07 -6.10
CA VAL A 411 6.59 -1.79 -5.75
C VAL A 411 5.49 -1.50 -6.75
N ALA A 412 5.41 -0.24 -7.21
CA ALA A 412 4.36 0.20 -8.10
C ALA A 412 4.56 -0.40 -9.51
N GLY A 413 3.53 -1.05 -10.04
CA GLY A 413 3.58 -1.75 -11.33
C GLY A 413 4.18 -3.15 -11.28
N GLU A 414 4.48 -3.67 -10.09
CA GLU A 414 5.11 -4.97 -9.92
C GLU A 414 4.15 -6.06 -9.43
N ALA A 415 4.51 -7.32 -9.68
CA ALA A 415 3.88 -8.50 -9.09
C ALA A 415 4.83 -9.16 -8.07
N PHE A 416 4.26 -9.86 -7.08
CA PHE A 416 5.00 -10.57 -6.03
C PHE A 416 4.37 -11.93 -5.71
N PHE A 417 5.16 -13.00 -5.78
CA PHE A 417 4.79 -14.30 -5.21
C PHE A 417 4.78 -14.21 -3.69
N ILE A 418 3.72 -14.74 -3.09
CA ILE A 418 3.55 -14.79 -1.63
C ILE A 418 3.31 -16.23 -1.22
N THR A 419 4.25 -16.75 -0.42
CA THR A 419 4.26 -18.12 0.10
C THR A 419 4.52 -18.12 1.61
N ASN A 420 4.43 -19.29 2.25
CA ASN A 420 4.85 -19.47 3.63
C ASN A 420 6.38 -19.66 3.80
N ASP A 421 7.17 -19.51 2.73
CA ASP A 421 8.64 -19.70 2.74
C ASP A 421 9.10 -21.08 3.25
N ALA A 422 8.21 -22.08 3.13
CA ALA A 422 8.41 -23.42 3.65
C ALA A 422 7.66 -24.42 2.75
N PRO A 423 8.16 -24.67 1.52
CA PRO A 423 7.56 -25.67 0.66
C PRO A 423 7.65 -27.05 1.32
N VAL A 424 6.58 -27.83 1.20
CA VAL A 424 6.46 -29.17 1.77
C VAL A 424 6.01 -30.14 0.69
N PHE A 425 6.22 -31.43 0.91
CA PHE A 425 5.70 -32.42 -0.02
C PHE A 425 4.17 -32.39 -0.01
N PHE A 426 3.56 -32.56 -1.20
CA PHE A 426 2.12 -32.43 -1.39
C PHE A 426 1.33 -33.26 -0.36
N TRP A 427 1.68 -34.54 -0.18
CA TRP A 427 0.97 -35.44 0.72
C TRP A 427 1.35 -35.24 2.19
N ASP A 428 2.52 -34.68 2.49
CA ASP A 428 2.90 -34.30 3.86
C ASP A 428 1.96 -33.21 4.37
N PHE A 429 1.62 -32.23 3.54
CA PHE A 429 0.63 -31.22 3.92
C PHE A 429 -0.73 -31.84 4.25
N ILE A 430 -1.20 -32.77 3.42
CA ILE A 430 -2.46 -33.48 3.66
C ILE A 430 -2.39 -34.28 4.96
N GLN A 431 -1.29 -35.00 5.20
CA GLN A 431 -1.09 -35.79 6.40
C GLN A 431 -1.04 -34.90 7.65
N MET A 432 -0.37 -33.74 7.61
CA MET A 432 -0.37 -32.78 8.71
C MET A 432 -1.79 -32.29 9.06
N VAL A 433 -2.65 -32.06 8.06
CA VAL A 433 -4.06 -31.71 8.29
C VAL A 433 -4.83 -32.88 8.94
N TYR A 434 -4.58 -34.11 8.50
CA TYR A 434 -5.23 -35.31 9.05
C TYR A 434 -4.83 -35.56 10.50
N ASP A 435 -3.54 -35.43 10.81
CA ASP A 435 -3.00 -35.60 12.15
C ASP A 435 -3.57 -34.56 13.12
N GLU A 436 -3.58 -33.28 12.72
CA GLU A 436 -4.16 -32.19 13.51
C GLU A 436 -5.68 -32.34 13.69
N TYR A 437 -6.37 -32.86 12.67
CA TYR A 437 -7.79 -33.17 12.79
C TYR A 437 -8.05 -34.32 13.77
N GLY A 438 -7.10 -35.26 13.92
CA GLY A 438 -7.23 -36.47 14.72
C GLY A 438 -7.84 -37.62 13.93
N ALA A 439 -7.50 -37.74 12.64
CA ALA A 439 -7.88 -38.86 11.81
C ALA A 439 -7.34 -40.17 12.41
N LYS A 440 -8.18 -41.22 12.46
CA LYS A 440 -7.77 -42.54 12.99
C LYS A 440 -6.85 -43.30 12.04
N ASP A 441 -6.98 -43.01 10.74
CA ASP A 441 -6.26 -43.65 9.66
C ASP A 441 -5.59 -42.57 8.79
N GLY A 442 -4.26 -42.65 8.63
CA GLY A 442 -3.48 -41.81 7.70
C GLY A 442 -3.56 -42.32 6.26
N LEU A 443 -2.77 -41.74 5.35
CA LEU A 443 -2.71 -42.20 3.95
C LEU A 443 -2.25 -43.67 3.88
N LYS A 444 -3.10 -44.58 3.38
CA LYS A 444 -2.87 -46.05 3.46
C LYS A 444 -2.42 -46.68 2.15
N TYR A 445 -2.88 -46.15 1.02
CA TYR A 445 -2.68 -46.78 -0.27
C TYR A 445 -1.92 -45.85 -1.20
N VAL A 446 -0.84 -46.31 -1.80
CA VAL A 446 -0.08 -45.56 -2.80
C VAL A 446 -0.50 -46.04 -4.19
N LEU A 447 -1.01 -45.12 -5.00
CA LEU A 447 -1.33 -45.35 -6.40
C LEU A 447 -0.18 -44.82 -7.26
N PRO A 448 0.50 -45.67 -8.05
CA PRO A 448 1.58 -45.22 -8.92
C PRO A 448 1.15 -44.10 -9.86
N THR A 449 2.02 -43.12 -10.09
CA THR A 449 1.72 -41.95 -10.94
C THR A 449 1.26 -42.37 -12.33
N SER A 450 1.98 -43.29 -12.98
CA SER A 450 1.63 -43.81 -14.32
C SER A 450 0.22 -44.43 -14.37
N LEU A 451 -0.14 -45.23 -13.36
CA LEU A 451 -1.47 -45.81 -13.25
C LEU A 451 -2.54 -44.74 -13.02
N SER A 452 -2.24 -43.72 -12.21
CA SER A 452 -3.14 -42.60 -11.94
C SER A 452 -3.47 -41.81 -13.23
N PHE A 453 -2.44 -41.52 -14.03
CA PHE A 453 -2.62 -40.87 -15.34
C PHE A 453 -3.41 -41.74 -16.31
N PHE A 454 -3.13 -43.05 -16.36
CA PHE A 454 -3.87 -43.99 -17.21
C PHE A 454 -5.35 -44.05 -16.84
N LEU A 455 -5.67 -44.17 -15.54
CA LEU A 455 -7.06 -44.18 -15.05
C LEU A 455 -7.76 -42.84 -15.31
N ALA A 456 -7.05 -41.71 -15.17
CA ALA A 456 -7.62 -40.40 -15.45
C ALA A 456 -7.92 -40.21 -16.94
N TRP A 457 -7.05 -40.72 -17.82
CA TRP A 457 -7.29 -40.74 -19.26
C TRP A 457 -8.53 -41.57 -19.62
N ILE A 458 -8.70 -42.76 -19.01
CA ILE A 458 -9.91 -43.58 -19.20
C ILE A 458 -11.16 -42.79 -18.79
N VAL A 459 -11.15 -42.15 -17.62
CA VAL A 459 -12.28 -41.33 -17.13
C VAL A 459 -12.62 -40.22 -18.13
N GLU A 460 -11.62 -39.53 -18.66
CA GLU A 460 -11.84 -38.46 -19.65
C GLU A 460 -12.41 -39.01 -20.97
N CYS A 461 -11.94 -40.16 -21.46
CA CYS A 461 -12.53 -40.81 -22.64
C CYS A 461 -14.02 -41.15 -22.42
N PHE A 462 -14.38 -41.68 -21.25
CA PHE A 462 -15.78 -41.95 -20.91
C PHE A 462 -16.62 -40.68 -20.80
N VAL A 463 -16.07 -39.59 -20.25
CA VAL A 463 -16.77 -38.31 -20.15
C VAL A 463 -17.00 -37.72 -21.54
N ILE A 464 -16.01 -37.77 -22.43
CA ILE A 464 -16.17 -37.31 -23.83
C ILE A 464 -17.27 -38.12 -24.52
N LEU A 465 -17.24 -39.45 -24.39
CA LEU A 465 -18.25 -40.34 -24.98
C LEU A 465 -19.68 -40.04 -24.49
N LEU A 466 -19.84 -39.75 -23.19
CA LEU A 466 -21.16 -39.49 -22.57
C LEU A 466 -21.58 -38.02 -22.61
N SER A 467 -20.68 -37.11 -22.96
CA SER A 467 -20.92 -35.66 -22.97
C SER A 467 -22.14 -35.21 -23.81
N PRO A 468 -22.50 -35.85 -24.94
CA PRO A 468 -23.69 -35.47 -25.70
C PRO A 468 -25.00 -35.78 -24.97
N ILE A 469 -24.97 -36.72 -24.02
CA ILE A 469 -26.15 -37.23 -23.31
C ILE A 469 -26.28 -36.56 -21.95
N LYS A 470 -25.16 -36.37 -21.24
CA LYS A 470 -25.14 -35.81 -19.89
C LYS A 470 -23.85 -35.08 -19.60
N ALA A 471 -23.96 -33.88 -19.03
CA ALA A 471 -22.82 -33.19 -18.45
C ALA A 471 -22.33 -33.93 -17.20
N ILE A 472 -21.11 -34.46 -17.26
CA ILE A 472 -20.43 -35.14 -16.16
C ILE A 472 -19.22 -34.28 -15.77
N HIS A 473 -19.08 -33.99 -14.48
CA HIS A 473 -17.94 -33.25 -13.93
C HIS A 473 -17.05 -34.21 -13.12
N PRO A 474 -16.10 -34.91 -13.78
CA PRO A 474 -15.23 -35.86 -13.09
C PRO A 474 -14.33 -35.15 -12.07
N LYS A 475 -14.19 -35.76 -10.87
CA LYS A 475 -13.22 -35.33 -9.86
C LYS A 475 -11.81 -35.91 -10.08
N PHE A 476 -11.68 -36.90 -10.95
CA PHE A 476 -10.44 -37.60 -11.27
C PHE A 476 -10.10 -37.30 -12.74
N THR A 477 -9.27 -36.29 -12.98
CA THR A 477 -8.93 -35.77 -14.32
C THR A 477 -7.42 -35.66 -14.49
N LEU A 478 -6.94 -35.66 -15.73
CA LEU A 478 -5.54 -35.46 -16.06
C LEU A 478 -5.02 -34.12 -15.50
N TYR A 479 -5.85 -33.08 -15.53
CA TYR A 479 -5.55 -31.80 -14.88
C TYR A 479 -5.19 -31.98 -13.40
N ARG A 480 -6.03 -32.68 -12.63
CA ARG A 480 -5.82 -32.88 -11.19
C ARG A 480 -4.63 -33.78 -10.93
N MET A 481 -4.40 -34.80 -11.76
CA MET A 481 -3.21 -35.64 -11.67
C MET A 481 -1.94 -34.81 -11.87
N ARG A 482 -1.87 -34.00 -12.94
CA ARG A 482 -0.72 -33.10 -13.17
C ARG A 482 -0.49 -32.17 -11.99
N PHE A 483 -1.56 -31.54 -11.48
CA PHE A 483 -1.48 -30.63 -10.34
C PHE A 483 -0.91 -31.31 -9.08
N MET A 484 -1.36 -32.52 -8.74
CA MET A 484 -0.94 -33.24 -7.53
C MET A 484 0.43 -33.93 -7.66
N THR A 485 0.94 -34.09 -8.89
CA THR A 485 2.15 -34.86 -9.17
C THR A 485 3.29 -34.04 -9.76
N SER A 486 3.20 -32.71 -9.71
CA SER A 486 4.23 -31.78 -10.22
C SER A 486 4.74 -30.88 -9.10
N ASP A 487 6.04 -30.57 -9.12
CA ASP A 487 6.60 -29.54 -8.24
C ASP A 487 5.96 -28.18 -8.53
N LYS A 488 5.65 -27.44 -7.48
CA LYS A 488 5.09 -26.09 -7.56
C LYS A 488 5.48 -25.26 -6.33
N TYR A 489 6.73 -24.82 -6.32
CA TYR A 489 7.23 -23.89 -5.31
C TYR A 489 7.95 -22.68 -5.91
N HIS A 490 7.85 -21.54 -5.22
CA HIS A 490 8.23 -20.23 -5.75
C HIS A 490 9.28 -19.56 -4.89
N ASN A 491 10.15 -18.81 -5.55
CA ASN A 491 11.11 -17.95 -4.91
C ASN A 491 10.43 -16.63 -4.50
N ILE A 492 10.49 -16.29 -3.22
CA ILE A 492 9.87 -15.06 -2.68
C ILE A 492 10.91 -14.02 -2.21
N GLU A 493 12.16 -14.14 -2.66
CA GLU A 493 13.24 -13.20 -2.29
C GLU A 493 12.91 -11.76 -2.69
N LYS A 494 12.21 -11.57 -3.81
CA LYS A 494 11.71 -10.26 -4.23
C LYS A 494 10.76 -9.65 -3.18
N ALA A 495 9.77 -10.42 -2.72
CA ALA A 495 8.83 -9.99 -1.68
C ALA A 495 9.54 -9.70 -0.34
N LYS A 496 10.51 -10.53 0.06
CA LYS A 496 11.31 -10.31 1.28
C LYS A 496 12.12 -9.01 1.22
N LYS A 497 12.79 -8.74 0.09
CA LYS A 497 13.69 -7.59 -0.07
C LYS A 497 12.93 -6.28 -0.27
N ILE A 498 11.90 -6.29 -1.12
CA ILE A 498 11.20 -5.07 -1.53
C ILE A 498 10.04 -4.74 -0.58
N LEU A 499 9.20 -5.72 -0.23
CA LEU A 499 8.05 -5.49 0.66
C LEU A 499 8.43 -5.60 2.15
N GLY A 500 9.57 -6.22 2.46
CA GLY A 500 9.89 -6.64 3.83
C GLY A 500 9.03 -7.81 4.30
N TYR A 501 8.40 -8.54 3.37
CA TYR A 501 7.48 -9.63 3.69
C TYR A 501 8.23 -10.79 4.37
N LYS A 502 7.67 -11.26 5.49
CA LYS A 502 8.06 -12.50 6.16
C LYS A 502 6.80 -13.17 6.70
N PRO A 503 6.61 -14.48 6.50
CA PRO A 503 5.45 -15.18 7.05
C PRO A 503 5.44 -15.07 8.58
N LYS A 504 4.37 -14.49 9.13
CA LYS A 504 4.21 -14.29 10.58
C LYS A 504 3.69 -15.54 11.27
N VAL A 505 2.92 -16.36 10.53
CA VAL A 505 2.37 -17.62 11.00
C VAL A 505 3.05 -18.77 10.27
N ALA A 506 3.72 -19.64 11.02
CA ALA A 506 4.34 -20.85 10.47
C ALA A 506 3.28 -21.82 9.93
N LEU A 507 3.67 -22.71 9.02
CA LEU A 507 2.76 -23.65 8.35
C LEU A 507 1.95 -24.50 9.35
N GLY A 508 2.62 -25.15 10.31
CA GLY A 508 1.96 -25.99 11.32
C GLY A 508 0.99 -25.23 12.21
N GLU A 509 1.34 -24.02 12.64
CA GLU A 509 0.43 -23.16 13.42
C GLU A 509 -0.78 -22.74 12.58
N GLY A 510 -0.59 -22.42 11.30
CA GLY A 510 -1.68 -22.16 10.37
C GLY A 510 -2.63 -23.35 10.25
N ILE A 511 -2.10 -24.58 10.18
CA ILE A 511 -2.91 -25.81 10.08
C ILE A 511 -3.73 -25.98 11.36
N ARG A 512 -3.09 -25.83 12.53
CA ARG A 512 -3.74 -25.89 13.84
C ARG A 512 -4.89 -24.89 13.97
N LEU A 513 -4.66 -23.63 13.62
CA LEU A 513 -5.70 -22.59 13.64
C LEU A 513 -6.87 -22.91 12.70
N SER A 514 -6.55 -23.44 11.52
CA SER A 514 -7.55 -23.80 10.51
C SER A 514 -8.42 -24.97 10.99
N VAL A 515 -7.80 -26.07 11.42
CA VAL A 515 -8.51 -27.26 11.91
C VAL A 515 -9.36 -26.92 13.13
N LYS A 516 -8.82 -26.14 14.07
CA LYS A 516 -9.58 -25.64 15.23
C LYS A 516 -10.85 -24.92 14.78
N TRP A 517 -10.74 -24.00 13.82
CA TRP A 517 -11.89 -23.26 13.31
C TRP A 517 -12.98 -24.17 12.74
N PHE A 518 -12.61 -25.21 11.98
CA PHE A 518 -13.58 -26.16 11.44
C PHE A 518 -14.25 -27.00 12.54
N LYS A 519 -13.48 -27.47 13.54
CA LYS A 519 -14.03 -28.18 14.71
C LYS A 519 -15.03 -27.29 15.47
N ASP A 520 -14.68 -26.03 15.71
CA ASP A 520 -15.54 -25.06 16.39
C ASP A 520 -16.83 -24.77 15.58
N GLU A 521 -16.71 -24.66 14.25
CA GLU A 521 -17.85 -24.44 13.35
C GLU A 521 -18.81 -25.64 13.33
N GLU A 522 -18.29 -26.86 13.41
CA GLU A 522 -19.13 -28.06 13.53
C GLU A 522 -19.92 -28.09 14.83
N ILE A 523 -19.28 -27.71 15.94
CA ILE A 523 -19.94 -27.59 17.25
C ILE A 523 -21.04 -26.53 17.15
N ARG A 524 -20.75 -25.37 16.57
CA ARG A 524 -21.73 -24.28 16.38
C ARG A 524 -22.94 -24.74 15.56
N LYS A 525 -22.74 -25.48 14.47
CA LYS A 525 -23.81 -26.03 13.64
C LYS A 525 -24.67 -27.05 14.39
N LYS A 526 -24.06 -27.93 15.19
CA LYS A 526 -24.79 -28.89 16.03
C LYS A 526 -25.65 -28.19 17.08
N LEU A 527 -25.09 -27.18 17.75
CA LEU A 527 -25.82 -26.40 18.76
C LEU A 527 -27.01 -25.65 18.16
N SER A 528 -26.81 -24.99 17.02
CA SER A 528 -27.89 -24.27 16.32
C SER A 528 -28.97 -25.21 15.77
N ALA A 529 -28.60 -26.41 15.29
CA ALA A 529 -29.58 -27.43 14.90
C ALA A 529 -30.41 -27.91 16.09
N ALA A 530 -29.78 -28.20 17.24
CA ALA A 530 -30.47 -28.63 18.46
C ALA A 530 -31.41 -27.54 19.02
N GLN A 531 -31.00 -26.27 18.94
CA GLN A 531 -31.85 -25.13 19.31
C GLN A 531 -33.05 -24.99 18.38
N ALA A 532 -32.85 -25.16 17.06
CA ALA A 532 -33.94 -25.10 16.09
C ALA A 532 -34.95 -26.25 16.27
N GLU A 533 -34.48 -27.44 16.66
CA GLU A 533 -35.34 -28.58 16.98
C GLU A 533 -36.13 -28.34 18.27
N THR A 534 -35.48 -27.86 19.33
CA THR A 534 -36.16 -27.51 20.60
C THR A 534 -37.26 -26.46 20.39
N LYS A 535 -37.02 -25.45 19.54
CA LYS A 535 -38.00 -24.41 19.20
C LYS A 535 -39.17 -24.93 18.34
N LYS A 536 -39.02 -26.07 17.66
CA LYS A 536 -40.13 -26.73 16.94
C LYS A 536 -40.98 -27.62 17.84
N THR A 537 -40.40 -28.12 18.93
CA THR A 537 -41.09 -29.00 19.88
C THR A 537 -41.88 -28.23 20.95
N LEU A 538 -41.45 -27.01 21.27
CA LEU A 538 -42.20 -26.00 22.03
C LEU A 538 -43.21 -25.28 21.12
#